data_AF-A0A6J6CRW5-F1
#
_entry.id   AF-A0A6J6CRW5-F1
#
_cell.length_a   1.000
_cell.length_b   1.000
_cell.length_c   1.000
_cell.angle_alpha   90.00
_cell.angle_beta   90.00
_cell.angle_gamma   90.00
#
_symmetry.space_group_name_H-M   'P 1'
#
loop_
_entity.id
_entity.type
_entity.pdbx_description
1 polymer ?
#
loop_
_entity_poly.entity_id
_entity_poly.type
_entity_poly.pdbx_seq_one_letter_code
_entity_poly.pdbx_strand_id
1 'polypeptide(L)'
;MSFSLIITNEFNSGLGQVISVFSDVEAWGIQEQPRFLSAKNNKVTLIFSDSTRALISAEQIEDVVRVTIHHELIQVQDVLDQRKLYWSSLLEEFHRRLDIN
;
A
#
# COMPACT_ATOMS: atom_id res chain seq x y z
N MET A 1 4.31 22.15 8.64
CA MET A 1 3.84 20.88 9.22
C MET A 1 3.50 19.97 8.06
N SER A 2 3.92 18.72 8.10
CA SER A 2 3.53 17.71 7.12
C SER A 2 2.65 16.67 7.81
N PHE A 3 1.63 16.20 7.12
CA PHE A 3 0.80 15.10 7.55
C PHE A 3 1.43 13.76 7.16
N SER A 4 1.06 12.72 7.89
CA SER A 4 1.27 11.33 7.51
C SER A 4 0.02 10.51 7.76
N LEU A 5 -0.06 9.37 7.07
CA LEU A 5 -1.15 8.41 7.16
C LEU A 5 -0.53 7.04 7.43
N ILE A 6 -1.04 6.37 8.46
CA ILE A 6 -0.67 4.99 8.76
C ILE A 6 -1.94 4.14 8.63
N ILE A 7 -1.87 3.11 7.82
CA ILE A 7 -2.95 2.13 7.62
C ILE A 7 -2.37 0.75 7.90
N THR A 8 -3.09 -0.05 8.69
CA THR A 8 -2.79 -1.47 8.89
C THR A 8 -3.94 -2.29 8.35
N ASN A 9 -3.61 -3.36 7.65
CA ASN A 9 -4.56 -4.27 7.03
C ASN A 9 -3.99 -5.70 7.03
N GLU A 10 -4.86 -6.71 7.03
CA GLU A 10 -4.45 -8.12 7.17
C GLU A 10 -5.02 -8.95 6.03
N PHE A 11 -4.21 -9.80 5.42
CA PHE A 11 -4.59 -10.67 4.32
C PHE A 11 -4.45 -12.15 4.73
N ASN A 12 -5.33 -13.01 4.23
CA ASN A 12 -5.26 -14.47 4.44
C ASN A 12 -4.36 -15.18 3.40
N SER A 13 -3.66 -14.40 2.59
CA SER A 13 -2.70 -14.87 1.59
C SER A 13 -1.28 -15.02 2.14
N GLY A 14 -0.44 -15.79 1.44
CA GLY A 14 0.97 -15.91 1.81
C GLY A 14 1.78 -14.63 1.59
N LEU A 15 2.79 -14.39 2.43
CA LEU A 15 3.63 -13.17 2.41
C LEU A 15 4.19 -12.82 1.02
N GLY A 16 4.66 -13.83 0.27
CA GLY A 16 5.19 -13.63 -1.07
C GLY A 16 4.14 -13.13 -2.08
N GLN A 17 2.90 -13.62 -1.98
CA GLN A 17 1.79 -13.19 -2.84
C GLN A 17 1.40 -11.76 -2.52
N VAL A 18 1.30 -11.42 -1.23
CA VAL A 18 1.01 -10.06 -0.77
C VAL A 18 2.07 -9.09 -1.29
N ILE A 19 3.35 -9.36 -1.06
CA ILE A 19 4.45 -8.51 -1.55
C ILE A 19 4.41 -8.38 -3.08
N SER A 20 4.15 -9.48 -3.81
CA SER A 20 4.04 -9.45 -5.26
C SER A 20 2.96 -8.49 -5.72
N VAL A 21 1.74 -8.57 -5.14
CA VAL A 21 0.63 -7.66 -5.48
C VAL A 21 1.00 -6.21 -5.16
N PHE A 22 1.59 -5.93 -4.01
CA PHE A 22 2.00 -4.57 -3.65
C PHE A 22 3.18 -4.03 -4.48
N SER A 23 4.01 -4.89 -5.07
CA SER A 23 5.12 -4.46 -5.93
C SER A 23 4.73 -4.27 -7.39
N ASP A 24 3.67 -4.94 -7.85
CA ASP A 24 3.19 -4.91 -9.23
C ASP A 24 2.20 -3.76 -9.46
N VAL A 25 2.73 -2.54 -9.38
CA VAL A 25 1.93 -1.30 -9.41
C VAL A 25 1.17 -1.11 -10.72
N GLU A 26 1.74 -1.58 -11.84
CA GLU A 26 1.09 -1.49 -13.15
C GLU A 26 -0.21 -2.32 -13.21
N ALA A 27 -0.30 -3.39 -12.41
CA ALA A 27 -1.47 -4.26 -12.31
C ALA A 27 -2.52 -3.81 -11.28
N TRP A 28 -2.38 -2.63 -10.66
CA TRP A 28 -3.31 -2.18 -9.61
C TRP A 28 -4.68 -1.73 -10.12
N GLY A 29 -4.85 -1.55 -11.44
CA GLY A 29 -6.16 -1.24 -12.04
C GLY A 29 -6.73 0.14 -11.68
N ILE A 30 -5.92 1.03 -11.10
CA ILE A 30 -6.28 2.39 -10.69
C ILE A 30 -5.71 3.44 -11.64
N GLN A 31 -6.36 4.61 -11.68
CA GLN A 31 -5.95 5.71 -12.56
C GLN A 31 -4.66 6.40 -12.11
N GLU A 32 -4.49 6.64 -10.81
CA GLU A 32 -3.26 7.20 -10.26
C GLU A 32 -2.31 6.07 -9.88
N GLN A 33 -1.30 5.81 -10.70
CA GLN A 33 -0.30 4.78 -10.42
C GLN A 33 0.97 5.44 -9.88
N PRO A 34 1.38 5.15 -8.64
CA PRO A 34 2.66 5.62 -8.15
C PRO A 34 3.80 4.94 -8.91
N ARG A 35 4.98 5.53 -8.88
CA ARG A 35 6.17 4.88 -9.40
C ARG A 35 6.75 3.94 -8.34
N PHE A 36 6.94 2.69 -8.72
CA PHE A 36 7.68 1.71 -7.92
C PHE A 36 9.15 2.14 -7.79
N LEU A 37 9.67 2.15 -6.56
CA LEU A 37 11.09 2.46 -6.29
C LEU A 37 11.89 1.23 -5.89
N SER A 38 11.37 0.40 -4.98
CA SER A 38 12.04 -0.82 -4.56
C SER A 38 11.11 -1.78 -3.82
N ALA A 39 11.45 -3.07 -3.86
CA ALA A 39 10.91 -4.12 -3.02
C ALA A 39 12.07 -4.90 -2.40
N LYS A 40 12.32 -4.72 -1.09
CA LYS A 40 13.40 -5.41 -0.35
C LYS A 40 12.98 -5.67 1.09
N ASN A 41 13.35 -6.82 1.64
CA ASN A 41 13.10 -7.16 3.05
C ASN A 41 11.62 -7.01 3.47
N ASN A 42 10.70 -7.52 2.66
CA ASN A 42 9.24 -7.40 2.83
C ASN A 42 8.74 -5.95 2.91
N LYS A 43 9.49 -5.02 2.31
CA LYS A 43 9.09 -3.62 2.21
C LYS A 43 9.02 -3.19 0.76
N VAL A 44 7.92 -2.53 0.39
CA VAL A 44 7.73 -1.89 -0.90
C VAL A 44 7.75 -0.37 -0.70
N THR A 45 8.53 0.33 -1.52
CA THR A 45 8.64 1.79 -1.49
C THR A 45 8.11 2.37 -2.79
N LEU A 46 7.22 3.35 -2.68
CA LEU A 46 6.52 3.99 -3.79
C LEU A 46 6.67 5.51 -3.71
N ILE A 47 6.68 6.17 -4.87
CA ILE A 47 6.64 7.63 -4.96
C ILE A 47 5.51 8.07 -5.89
N PHE A 48 4.73 9.05 -5.43
CA PHE A 48 3.59 9.59 -6.15
C PHE A 48 3.97 10.84 -6.94
N SER A 49 3.16 11.23 -7.91
CA SER A 49 3.43 12.39 -8.79
C SER A 49 3.40 13.73 -8.05
N ASP A 50 2.71 13.79 -6.92
CA ASP A 50 2.66 14.94 -6.00
C ASP A 50 3.86 14.97 -5.02
N SER A 51 4.87 14.12 -5.23
CA SER A 51 6.07 13.97 -4.39
C SER A 51 5.84 13.38 -3.01
N THR A 52 4.65 12.89 -2.68
CA THR A 52 4.45 12.07 -1.48
C THR A 52 5.02 10.67 -1.68
N ARG A 53 5.17 9.94 -0.58
CA ARG A 53 5.80 8.61 -0.58
C ARG A 53 4.98 7.65 0.24
N ALA A 54 5.01 6.37 -0.16
CA ALA A 54 4.46 5.30 0.65
C ALA A 54 5.52 4.23 0.91
N LEU A 55 5.64 3.85 2.17
CA LEU A 55 6.44 2.74 2.66
C LEU A 55 5.49 1.68 3.16
N ILE A 56 5.48 0.54 2.48
CA ILE A 56 4.59 -0.58 2.75
C ILE A 56 5.44 -1.68 3.33
N SER A 57 5.15 -2.12 4.54
CA SER A 57 5.84 -3.23 5.21
C SER A 57 4.86 -4.38 5.38
N ALA A 58 5.27 -5.60 5.05
CA ALA A 58 4.48 -6.80 5.29
C ALA A 58 5.21 -7.75 6.24
N GLU A 59 4.46 -8.36 7.15
CA GLU A 59 4.96 -9.36 8.09
C GLU A 59 3.96 -10.52 8.19
N GLN A 60 4.47 -11.74 8.23
CA GLN A 60 3.66 -12.92 8.53
C GLN A 60 3.45 -12.97 10.05
N ILE A 61 2.20 -13.03 10.48
CA ILE A 61 1.79 -13.18 11.87
C ILE A 61 0.84 -14.37 11.92
N GLU A 62 1.30 -15.49 12.46
CA GLU A 62 0.54 -16.75 12.46
C GLU A 62 0.10 -17.10 11.04
N ASP A 63 -1.21 -17.22 10.80
CA ASP A 63 -1.79 -17.60 9.52
C ASP A 63 -2.15 -16.40 8.62
N VAL A 64 -1.92 -15.16 9.07
CA VAL A 64 -2.23 -13.94 8.32
C VAL A 64 -0.97 -13.14 7.97
N VAL A 65 -1.04 -12.35 6.91
CA VAL A 65 -0.03 -11.35 6.58
C VAL A 65 -0.55 -9.97 6.94
N ARG A 66 0.10 -9.33 7.91
CA ARG A 66 -0.17 -7.95 8.25
C ARG A 66 0.64 -7.02 7.36
N VAL A 67 -0.05 -6.10 6.70
CA VAL A 67 0.54 -5.01 5.92
C VAL A 67 0.34 -3.70 6.66
N THR A 68 1.42 -2.94 6.80
CA THR A 68 1.40 -1.56 7.31
C THR A 68 1.87 -0.62 6.22
N ILE A 69 1.01 0.33 5.84
CA ILE A 69 1.26 1.39 4.87
C ILE A 69 1.52 2.67 5.63
N HIS A 70 2.72 3.23 5.52
CA HIS A 70 3.04 4.56 5.99
C HIS A 70 3.19 5.50 4.79
N HIS A 71 2.24 6.41 4.63
CA HIS A 71 2.24 7.42 3.57
C HIS A 71 2.61 8.79 4.16
N GLU A 72 3.66 9.40 3.64
CA GLU A 72 4.33 10.55 4.25
C GLU A 72 4.55 11.71 3.26
N LEU A 73 5.06 12.83 3.79
CA LEU A 73 5.34 14.08 3.07
C LEU A 73 4.09 14.80 2.53
N ILE A 74 2.92 14.51 3.10
CA ILE A 74 1.66 15.14 2.71
C ILE A 74 1.66 16.58 3.23
N GLN A 75 1.52 17.57 2.35
CA GLN A 75 1.62 18.99 2.73
C GLN A 75 0.27 19.61 3.11
N VAL A 76 -0.83 19.05 2.62
CA VAL A 76 -2.17 19.65 2.72
C VAL A 76 -3.18 18.60 3.21
N GLN A 77 -4.11 19.01 4.06
CA GLN A 77 -5.15 18.14 4.64
C GLN A 77 -6.02 17.48 3.56
N ASP A 78 -6.41 18.20 2.50
CA ASP A 78 -7.22 17.65 1.42
C ASP A 78 -6.53 16.45 0.74
N VAL A 79 -5.21 16.50 0.58
CA VAL A 79 -4.41 15.39 0.04
C VAL A 79 -4.43 14.21 1.01
N LEU A 80 -4.37 14.44 2.33
CA LEU A 80 -4.49 13.37 3.31
C LEU A 80 -5.81 12.61 3.16
N ASP A 81 -6.92 13.33 3.01
CA ASP A 81 -8.24 12.71 2.88
C ASP A 81 -8.41 11.98 1.53
N GLN A 82 -7.84 12.53 0.45
CA GLN A 82 -7.73 11.82 -0.84
C GLN A 82 -6.89 10.53 -0.71
N ARG A 83 -5.77 10.56 0.02
CA ARG A 83 -4.93 9.37 0.24
C ARG A 83 -5.62 8.31 1.08
N LYS A 84 -6.46 8.68 2.04
CA LYS A 84 -7.29 7.71 2.79
C LYS A 84 -8.24 6.96 1.84
N LEU A 85 -8.94 7.70 0.97
CA LEU A 85 -9.86 7.10 0.00
C LEU A 85 -9.13 6.20 -0.99
N TYR A 86 -8.02 6.70 -1.53
CA TYR A 86 -7.14 5.95 -2.44
C TYR A 86 -6.74 4.59 -1.86
N TRP A 87 -6.20 4.57 -0.65
CA TRP A 87 -5.75 3.32 -0.04
C TRP A 87 -6.91 2.41 0.35
N SER A 88 -8.04 2.97 0.81
CA SER A 88 -9.23 2.19 1.11
C SER A 88 -9.73 1.43 -0.12
N SER A 89 -9.86 2.10 -1.27
CA SER A 89 -10.31 1.46 -2.51
C SER A 89 -9.32 0.42 -3.03
N LEU A 90 -8.02 0.71 -2.92
CA LEU A 90 -6.98 -0.22 -3.38
C LEU A 90 -6.90 -1.48 -2.51
N LEU A 91 -7.00 -1.34 -1.19
CA LEU A 91 -7.01 -2.48 -0.26
C LEU A 91 -8.24 -3.36 -0.46
N GLU A 92 -9.40 -2.77 -0.72
CA GLU A 92 -10.62 -3.52 -1.06
C GLU A 92 -10.43 -4.38 -2.32
N GLU A 93 -9.79 -3.84 -3.34
CA GLU A 93 -9.42 -4.59 -4.55
C GLU A 93 -8.39 -5.69 -4.26
N PHE A 94 -7.41 -5.41 -3.41
CA PHE A 94 -6.40 -6.43 -3.05
C PHE A 94 -6.99 -7.57 -2.25
N HIS A 95 -7.93 -7.30 -1.35
CA HIS A 95 -8.69 -8.36 -0.67
C HIS A 95 -9.42 -9.25 -1.68
N ARG A 96 -10.07 -8.67 -2.69
CA ARG A 96 -10.70 -9.45 -3.78
C ARG A 96 -9.69 -10.32 -4.54
N ARG A 97 -8.45 -9.86 -4.71
CA ARG A 97 -7.43 -10.63 -5.44
C ARG A 97 -6.73 -11.70 -4.58
N LEU A 98 -6.58 -11.43 -3.28
CA LEU A 98 -5.73 -12.22 -2.38
C LEU A 98 -6.54 -13.18 -1.51
N ASP A 99 -7.73 -12.81 -1.05
CA ASP A 99 -8.49 -13.63 -0.10
C ASP A 99 -9.47 -14.63 -0.76
N ILE A 100 -9.46 -14.72 -2.10
CA ILE A 100 -10.32 -15.65 -2.87
C ILE A 100 -9.65 -17.02 -3.09
N ASN A 101 -8.46 -17.28 -2.52
CA ASN A 101 -7.80 -18.59 -2.61
C ASN A 101 -8.04 -19.48 -1.39
#